data_AF-A0A8G2EUX6-F1
#
_entry.id   AF-A0A8G2EUX6-F1
#
_cell.length_a   1.000
_cell.length_b   1.000
_cell.length_c   1.000
_cell.angle_alpha   90.00
_cell.angle_beta   90.00
_cell.angle_gamma   90.00
#
_symmetry.space_group_name_H-M   'P 1'
#
loop_
_entity.id
_entity.type
_entity.pdbx_description
1 polymer ?
#
loop_
_entity_poly.entity_id
_entity_poly.type
_entity_poly.pdbx_seq_one_letter_code
_entity_poly.pdbx_strand_id
1 'polypeptide(L)' 'MAQLHDRYKAAPFGDADTWRISDTRTGALISVVKGSENLKRRLAQLNGEDTVRQGAVAQPERV' A
#
# COMPACT_ATOMS: atom_id res chain seq x y z
N MET A 1 -3.38 -11.88 17.55
CA MET A 1 -3.49 -11.95 16.08
C MET A 1 -3.20 -10.57 15.51
N ALA A 2 -1.96 -10.30 15.12
CA ALA A 2 -1.56 -8.99 14.60
C ALA A 2 -2.21 -8.78 13.23
N GLN A 3 -3.04 -7.74 13.13
CA GLN A 3 -3.75 -7.32 11.93
C GLN A 3 -2.76 -6.66 10.96
N LEU A 4 -1.85 -7.45 10.40
CA LEU A 4 -1.10 -7.07 9.20
C LEU A 4 -2.10 -7.11 8.03
N HIS A 5 -2.08 -6.10 7.16
CA HIS A 5 -2.67 -6.04 5.81
C HIS A 5 -3.80 -5.05 5.50
N ASP A 6 -4.01 -3.96 6.27
CA ASP A 6 -4.96 -2.91 5.81
C ASP A 6 -4.34 -1.52 5.71
N ARG A 7 -3.01 -1.39 5.54
CA ARG A 7 -2.38 -0.07 5.39
C ARG A 7 -2.82 0.67 4.12
N TYR A 8 -3.05 -0.06 3.04
CA TYR A 8 -3.44 0.50 1.76
C TYR A 8 -4.78 -0.10 1.33
N LYS A 9 -5.76 0.77 1.10
CA LYS A 9 -7.09 0.37 0.66
C LYS A 9 -7.36 0.86 -0.75
N ALA A 10 -7.87 -0.04 -1.58
CA ALA A 10 -8.33 0.27 -2.92
C ALA A 10 -9.83 0.56 -2.93
N ALA A 11 -10.25 1.55 -3.71
CA ALA A 11 -11.66 1.84 -3.97
C ALA A 11 -11.85 2.19 -5.45
N PRO A 12 -13.02 1.90 -6.05
CA PRO A 12 -13.35 2.36 -7.39
C PRO A 12 -13.24 3.89 -7.48
N PHE A 13 -12.79 4.41 -8.61
CA PHE A 13 -12.59 5.83 -8.84
C PHE A 13 -13.12 6.25 -10.22
N GLY A 14 -14.34 6.80 -10.24
CA GLY A 14 -14.98 7.27 -11.47
C GLY A 14 -15.47 6.12 -12.35
N ASP A 15 -14.58 5.57 -13.16
CA ASP A 15 -14.87 4.53 -14.15
C ASP A 15 -14.80 3.12 -13.56
N ALA A 16 -15.48 2.16 -14.21
CA ALA A 16 -15.56 0.76 -13.79
C ALA A 16 -14.19 0.04 -13.71
N ASP A 17 -13.16 0.58 -14.35
CA ASP A 17 -11.82 -0.02 -14.38
C ASP A 17 -10.75 0.81 -13.65
N THR A 18 -11.11 1.94 -13.05
CA THR A 18 -10.15 2.81 -12.37
C THR A 18 -10.29 2.66 -10.86
N TRP A 19 -9.16 2.54 -10.16
CA TRP A 19 -9.08 2.31 -8.73
C TRP A 19 -8.15 3.32 -8.08
N ARG A 20 -8.61 3.95 -7.00
CA ARG A 20 -7.76 4.77 -6.12
C ARG A 20 -7.23 3.93 -4.96
N ILE A 21 -5.96 4.09 -4.65
CA ILE A 21 -5.30 3.48 -3.50
C ILE A 21 -5.01 4.58 -2.49
N SER A 22 -5.54 4.44 -1.28
CA SER A 22 -5.33 5.39 -0.19
C SER A 22 -4.66 4.71 0.99
N ASP A 23 -3.79 5.43 1.69
CA ASP A 23 -3.23 4.98 2.97
C ASP A 23 -4.29 5.17 4.05
N THR A 24 -4.68 4.09 4.73
CA THR A 24 -5.77 4.09 5.71
C THR A 24 -5.42 4.78 7.01
N ARG A 25 -4.11 4.94 7.29
CA ARG A 25 -3.59 5.58 8.50
C ARG A 25 -3.63 7.11 8.38
N THR A 26 -3.34 7.64 7.21
CA THR A 26 -3.23 9.09 6.94
C THR A 26 -4.38 9.65 6.12
N GLY A 27 -5.16 8.78 5.46
CA GLY A 27 -6.19 9.18 4.49
C GLY A 27 -5.62 9.71 3.17
N ALA A 28 -4.29 9.68 2.99
CA ALA A 28 -3.65 10.24 1.80
C ALA A 28 -3.90 9.35 0.57
N LEU A 29 -4.20 9.99 -0.56
CA LEU A 29 -4.21 9.31 -1.85
C LEU A 29 -2.78 9.01 -2.27
N ILE A 30 -2.48 7.72 -2.45
CA ILE A 30 -1.13 7.25 -2.82
C ILE A 30 -1.02 7.12 -4.33
N SER A 31 -2.04 6.57 -4.98
CA SER A 31 -1.99 6.29 -6.41
C SER A 31 -3.39 6.05 -6.98
N VAL A 32 -3.55 6.30 -8.28
CA VAL A 32 -4.72 5.90 -9.06
C VAL A 32 -4.23 5.00 -10.18
N VAL A 33 -4.85 3.83 -10.31
CA VAL A 33 -4.45 2.79 -11.25
C VAL A 33 -5.66 2.33 -12.03
N LYS A 34 -5.46 2.05 -13.33
CA LYS A 34 -6.48 1.48 -14.20
C LYS A 34 -6.21 -0.01 -14.39
N GLY A 35 -7.24 -0.84 -14.22
CA GLY A 35 -7.18 -2.29 -14.33
C GLY A 35 -6.93 -2.99 -13.00
N SER A 36 -7.66 -4.08 -12.75
CA SER A 36 -7.53 -4.91 -11.55
C SER A 36 -6.15 -5.58 -11.42
N GLU A 37 -5.47 -5.89 -12.52
CA GLU A 37 -4.11 -6.42 -12.49
C GLU A 37 -3.07 -5.40 -12.01
N ASN A 38 -3.15 -4.17 -12.51
CA ASN A 38 -2.28 -3.09 -12.10
C ASN A 38 -2.51 -2.73 -10.62
N LEU A 39 -3.76 -2.81 -10.16
CA LEU A 39 -4.09 -2.68 -8.75
C LEU A 39 -3.37 -3.71 -7.89
N LYS A 40 -3.45 -5.00 -8.24
CA LYS A 40 -2.78 -6.06 -7.47
C LYS A 40 -1.26 -5.86 -7.42
N ARG A 41 -0.64 -5.53 -8.56
CA ARG A 41 0.82 -5.24 -8.62
C ARG A 41 1.18 -4.04 -7.75
N ARG A 42 0.40 -2.96 -7.79
CA ARG A 42 0.67 -1.75 -7.02
C ARG A 42 0.52 -1.98 -5.52
N LEU A 43 -0.51 -2.71 -5.09
CA LEU A 43 -0.68 -3.08 -3.67
C LEU A 43 0.47 -3.96 -3.17
N ALA A 44 0.90 -4.96 -3.96
CA ALA A 44 2.04 -5.80 -3.61
C ALA A 44 3.34 -4.99 -3.48
N GLN A 45 3.57 -4.05 -4.39
CA GLN A 45 4.72 -3.15 -4.33
C GLN A 45 4.69 -2.29 -3.07
N LEU A 46 3.55 -1.66 -2.74
CA LEU A 46 3.41 -0.81 -1.57
C LEU A 46 3.63 -1.58 -0.25
N ASN A 47 3.16 -2.82 -0.18
CA ASN A 47 3.42 -3.70 0.97
C ASN A 47 4.91 -4.09 1.07
N GLY A 48 5.57 -4.33 -0.06
CA GLY A 48 7.01 -4.58 -0.12
C GLY A 48 7.83 -3.37 0.32
N GLU A 49 7.49 -2.17 -0.16
CA GLU A 49 8.10 -0.90 0.25
C GLU A 49 7.92 -0.63 1.75
N ASP A 50 6.74 -0.94 2.30
CA ASP A 50 6.48 -0.80 3.74
C ASP A 50 7.31 -1.80 4.56
N THR A 51 7.40 -3.06 4.10
CA THR A 51 8.22 -4.09 4.74
C THR A 51 9.70 -3.71 4.77
N VAL A 52 10.23 -3.18 3.65
CA VAL A 52 11.62 -2.71 3.57
C VAL A 52 11.83 -1.51 4.51
N ARG A 53 10.90 -0.55 4.52
CA ARG A 53 10.97 0.59 5.43
C ARG A 53 10.96 0.14 6.89
N GLN A 54 10.05 -0.75 7.27
CA GLN A 54 9.96 -1.30 8.63
C GLN A 54 11.20 -2.11 9.03
N GLY A 55 11.75 -2.92 8.11
CA GLY A 55 13.00 -3.65 8.33
C GLY A 55 14.23 -2.75 8.44
N ALA A 56 14.24 -1.60 7.76
CA ALA A 56 15.29 -0.59 7.89
C ALA A 56 15.23 0.17 9.22
N VAL A 57 14.03 0.38 9.79
CA VAL A 57 13.90 1.01 11.13
C VAL A 57 14.19 0.02 12.28
N ALA A 58 14.16 -1.29 12.01
CA ALA A 58 14.37 -2.34 13.01
C ALA A 58 15.84 -2.71 13.26
N GLN A 59 16.80 -1.99 12.69
CA GLN A 59 18.23 -2.15 13.01
C GLN A 59 18.74 -0.94 13.81
N PRO A 60 18.46 -0.85 15.13
CA PRO A 60 19.29 -0.06 16.00
C PRO A 60 20.63 -0.78 16.17
N GLU A 61 21.68 -0.17 15.62
CA GLU A 61 23.00 -0.05 16.26
C GLU A 61 23.59 -1.35 16.83
N ARG A 62 24.42 -2.03 16.03
CA ARG A 62 25.51 -2.85 16.57
C ARG A 62 26.82 -2.09 16.42
N VAL A 63 27.11 -1.31 17.45
CA VAL A 63 28.47 -0.86 17.84
C VAL A 63 29.34 -2.07 18.15
#